data_AF-A0A850CLN6-F1
#
_entry.id   AF-A0A850CLN6-F1
#
_cell.length_a   1.000
_cell.length_b   1.000
_cell.length_c   1.000
_cell.angle_alpha   90.00
_cell.angle_beta   90.00
_cell.angle_gamma   90.00
#
_symmetry.space_group_name_H-M   'P 1'
#
loop_
_entity.id
_entity.type
_entity.pdbx_description
1 polymer ?
#
loop_
_entity_poly.entity_id
_entity_poly.type
_entity_poly.pdbx_seq_one_letter_code
_entity_poly.pdbx_strand_id
1 'polypeptide(L)'
;MANEPQSDSDPELSRQIEELRAQLSVNRDDIEALQAESGHAAERADASEKQAQDDRQRIVELEHHAEIEDQLIAVLRAEGLLKDQKAAHLREALGTSRRIGAALGIIMVAYKVDEAAAFDLLRAHSQNTNRKVRELADEVVETGDVTGLVPPS
;
A
#
# COMPACT_ATOMS: atom_id res chain seq x y z
N MET A 1 44.14 -42.74 -55.66
CA MET A 1 44.03 -42.23 -54.27
C MET A 1 43.97 -40.72 -54.39
N ALA A 2 42.99 -39.97 -53.92
CA ALA A 2 41.89 -40.20 -53.00
C ALA A 2 40.74 -39.27 -53.45
N ASN A 3 39.52 -39.79 -53.66
CA ASN A 3 38.36 -39.62 -52.79
C ASN A 3 38.10 -38.16 -52.35
N GLU A 4 37.29 -37.45 -53.14
CA GLU A 4 36.61 -36.21 -52.73
C GLU A 4 35.52 -36.52 -51.70
N PRO A 5 35.25 -35.62 -50.74
CA PRO A 5 33.90 -35.46 -50.23
C PRO A 5 33.33 -34.15 -50.79
N GLN A 6 32.44 -34.28 -51.78
CA GLN A 6 31.53 -33.20 -52.16
C GLN A 6 30.64 -32.87 -50.95
N SER A 7 30.85 -31.71 -50.36
CA SER A 7 29.96 -31.14 -49.36
C SER A 7 28.75 -30.50 -50.07
N ASP A 8 27.90 -31.32 -50.67
CA ASP A 8 26.54 -30.91 -51.04
C ASP A 8 25.78 -30.67 -49.73
N SER A 9 25.77 -29.42 -49.28
CA SER A 9 24.92 -29.01 -48.17
C SER A 9 23.48 -29.05 -48.68
N ASP A 10 22.71 -30.04 -48.24
CA ASP A 10 21.29 -30.18 -48.63
C ASP A 10 20.56 -28.86 -48.33
N PRO A 11 20.06 -28.14 -49.36
CA PRO A 11 19.49 -26.80 -49.19
C PRO A 11 18.25 -26.81 -48.30
N GLU A 12 17.56 -27.94 -48.20
CA GLU A 12 16.42 -28.13 -47.30
C GLU A 12 16.87 -28.16 -45.82
N LEU A 13 17.98 -28.82 -45.51
CA LEU A 13 18.55 -28.86 -44.17
C LEU A 13 19.01 -27.46 -43.71
N SER A 14 19.60 -26.69 -44.64
CA SER A 14 20.04 -25.32 -44.38
C SER A 14 18.85 -24.39 -44.13
N ARG A 15 17.74 -24.58 -44.87
CA ARG A 15 16.48 -23.86 -44.66
C ARG A 15 15.86 -24.19 -43.30
N GLN A 16 15.81 -25.47 -42.93
CA GLN A 16 15.30 -25.92 -41.62
C GLN A 16 16.15 -25.37 -40.46
N ILE A 17 17.48 -25.31 -40.60
CA ILE A 17 18.37 -24.73 -39.60
C ILE A 17 18.10 -23.23 -39.44
N GLU A 18 17.89 -22.49 -40.53
CA GLU A 18 17.58 -21.06 -40.46
C GLU A 18 16.21 -20.80 -39.80
N GLU A 19 15.21 -21.63 -40.11
CA GLU A 19 13.89 -21.56 -39.49
C GLU A 19 13.95 -21.88 -37.99
N LEU A 20 14.70 -22.92 -37.59
CA LEU A 20 14.96 -23.22 -36.17
C LEU A 20 15.70 -22.08 -35.46
N ARG A 21 16.65 -21.43 -36.12
CA ARG A 21 17.36 -20.25 -35.56
C ARG A 21 16.42 -19.07 -35.36
N ALA A 22 15.55 -18.79 -36.33
CA ALA A 22 14.54 -17.75 -36.22
C ALA A 22 13.57 -18.05 -35.06
N GLN A 23 13.09 -19.29 -34.96
CA GLN A 23 12.20 -19.72 -33.87
C GLN A 23 12.89 -19.64 -32.50
N LEU A 24 14.17 -20.03 -32.40
CA LEU A 24 14.95 -19.89 -31.17
C LEU A 24 15.18 -18.42 -30.78
N SER A 25 15.34 -17.52 -31.75
CA SER A 25 15.42 -16.08 -31.50
C SER A 25 14.12 -15.55 -30.90
N VAL A 26 12.97 -15.88 -31.51
CA VAL A 26 11.65 -15.48 -31.00
C VAL A 26 11.41 -16.04 -29.60
N ASN A 27 11.67 -17.34 -29.39
CA ASN A 27 11.51 -17.95 -28.07
C ASN A 27 12.42 -17.31 -27.02
N ARG A 28 13.64 -16.90 -27.41
CA ARG A 28 14.56 -16.19 -26.51
C ARG A 28 14.00 -14.83 -26.12
N ASP A 29 13.50 -14.07 -27.09
CA ASP A 29 12.91 -12.74 -26.85
C ASP A 29 11.67 -12.86 -25.93
N ASP A 30 10.84 -13.89 -26.13
CA ASP A 30 9.68 -14.19 -25.27
C ASP A 30 10.09 -14.54 -23.83
N ILE A 31 11.15 -15.33 -23.66
CA ILE A 31 11.69 -15.67 -22.33
C ILE A 31 12.24 -14.41 -21.64
N GLU A 32 12.97 -13.56 -22.36
CA GLU A 32 13.49 -12.30 -21.82
C GLU A 32 12.33 -11.38 -21.39
N ALA A 33 11.25 -11.30 -22.18
CA ALA A 33 10.05 -10.54 -21.84
C ALA A 33 9.33 -11.08 -20.58
N LEU A 34 9.12 -12.41 -20.51
CA LEU A 34 8.51 -13.06 -19.34
C LEU A 34 9.34 -12.89 -18.07
N GLN A 35 10.68 -12.94 -18.19
CA GLN A 35 11.58 -12.70 -17.06
C GLN A 35 11.50 -11.26 -16.56
N ALA A 36 11.41 -10.27 -17.47
CA ALA A 36 11.22 -8.87 -17.10
C ALA A 36 9.87 -8.64 -16.39
N GLU A 37 8.77 -9.22 -16.90
CA GLU A 37 7.45 -9.11 -16.27
C GLU A 37 7.42 -9.75 -14.87
N SER A 38 8.02 -10.93 -14.73
CA SER A 38 8.19 -11.61 -13.43
C SER A 38 9.01 -10.79 -12.44
N GLY A 39 10.10 -10.15 -12.91
CA GLY A 39 10.91 -9.24 -12.11
C GLY A 39 10.10 -8.06 -11.58
N HIS A 40 9.33 -7.39 -12.43
CA HIS A 40 8.46 -6.29 -12.01
C HIS A 40 7.30 -6.75 -11.10
N ALA A 41 6.79 -7.96 -11.27
CA ALA A 41 5.81 -8.54 -10.35
C ALA A 41 6.43 -8.79 -8.96
N ALA A 42 7.65 -9.31 -8.90
CA ALA A 42 8.39 -9.51 -7.66
C ALA A 42 8.68 -8.18 -6.94
N GLU A 43 9.17 -7.17 -7.66
CA GLU A 43 9.41 -5.82 -7.09
C GLU A 43 8.14 -5.20 -6.49
N ARG A 44 7.00 -5.35 -7.16
CA ARG A 44 5.69 -4.88 -6.64
C ARG A 44 5.26 -5.66 -5.40
N ALA A 45 5.48 -6.97 -5.37
CA ALA A 45 5.17 -7.79 -4.21
C ALA A 45 6.03 -7.39 -3.00
N ASP A 46 7.34 -7.18 -3.19
CA ASP A 46 8.26 -6.74 -2.15
C ASP A 46 7.89 -5.35 -1.59
N ALA A 47 7.56 -4.41 -2.47
CA ALA A 47 7.10 -3.08 -2.06
C ALA A 47 5.78 -3.14 -1.26
N SER A 48 4.84 -4.01 -1.69
CA SER A 48 3.58 -4.24 -0.98
C SER A 48 3.81 -4.87 0.39
N GLU A 49 4.72 -5.84 0.50
CA GLU A 49 5.06 -6.50 1.77
C GLU A 49 5.71 -5.51 2.74
N LYS A 50 6.66 -4.70 2.26
CA LYS A 50 7.29 -3.65 3.05
C LYS A 50 6.27 -2.65 3.57
N GLN A 51 5.38 -2.16 2.71
CA GLN A 51 4.33 -1.24 3.11
C GLN A 51 3.41 -1.86 4.18
N ALA A 52 3.00 -3.12 4.00
CA ALA A 52 2.19 -3.82 4.98
C ALA A 52 2.92 -4.01 6.32
N GLN A 53 4.24 -4.21 6.30
CA GLN A 53 5.05 -4.28 7.51
C GLN A 53 5.15 -2.92 8.22
N ASP A 54 5.36 -1.83 7.49
CA ASP A 54 5.38 -0.47 8.04
C ASP A 54 4.02 -0.12 8.67
N ASP A 55 2.92 -0.50 8.02
CA ASP A 55 1.57 -0.26 8.53
C ASP A 55 1.29 -1.10 9.79
N ARG A 56 1.71 -2.37 9.83
CA ARG A 56 1.64 -3.20 11.05
C ARG A 56 2.43 -2.60 12.21
N GLN A 57 3.63 -2.09 11.93
CA GLN A 57 4.49 -1.48 12.94
C GLN A 57 3.85 -0.21 13.54
N ARG A 58 3.26 0.65 12.70
CA ARG A 58 2.53 1.85 13.16
C ARG A 58 1.35 1.50 14.06
N ILE A 59 0.61 0.42 13.78
CA ILE A 59 -0.50 -0.03 14.63
C ILE A 59 -0.01 -0.36 16.03
N VAL A 60 1.08 -1.13 16.14
CA VAL A 60 1.68 -1.48 17.45
C VAL A 60 2.14 -0.23 18.22
N GLU A 61 2.74 0.75 17.52
CA GLU A 61 3.15 2.02 18.13
C GLU A 61 1.96 2.82 18.66
N LEU A 62 0.84 2.87 17.92
CA LEU A 62 -0.38 3.54 18.35
C LEU A 62 -1.03 2.87 19.56
N GLU A 63 -1.02 1.55 19.63
CA GLU A 63 -1.51 0.80 20.79
C GLU A 63 -0.69 1.12 22.05
N HIS A 64 0.63 1.12 21.93
CA HIS A 64 1.51 1.45 23.05
C HIS A 64 1.33 2.90 23.54
N HIS A 65 1.17 3.85 22.63
CA HIS A 65 0.88 5.23 23.00
C HIS A 65 -0.47 5.37 23.74
N ALA A 66 -1.51 4.64 23.33
CA ALA A 66 -2.81 4.67 24.01
C ALA A 66 -2.72 4.17 25.46
N GLU A 67 -1.95 3.12 25.72
CA GLU A 67 -1.70 2.62 27.07
C GLU A 67 -1.02 3.67 27.96
N ILE A 68 0.00 4.35 27.42
CA ILE A 68 0.74 5.41 28.13
C ILE A 68 -0.19 6.58 28.46
N GLU A 69 -1.02 7.01 27.52
CA GLU A 69 -1.97 8.11 27.73
C GLU A 69 -2.98 7.80 28.84
N ASP A 70 -3.55 6.59 28.84
CA ASP A 70 -4.51 6.17 29.88
C ASP A 70 -3.85 6.08 31.26
N GLN A 71 -2.61 5.57 31.33
CA GLN A 71 -1.81 5.56 32.56
C GLN A 71 -1.53 6.98 33.06
N LEU A 72 -1.09 7.90 32.19
CA LEU A 72 -0.82 9.28 32.55
C LEU A 72 -2.09 10.00 33.05
N ILE A 73 -3.22 9.81 32.38
CA ILE A 73 -4.50 10.38 32.80
C ILE A 73 -4.91 9.84 34.18
N ALA A 74 -4.68 8.55 34.46
CA ALA A 74 -4.95 7.96 35.77
C ALA A 74 -4.05 8.55 36.86
N VAL A 75 -2.75 8.72 36.58
CA VAL A 75 -1.78 9.34 37.51
C VAL A 75 -2.17 10.79 37.82
N LEU A 76 -2.41 11.62 36.79
CA LEU A 76 -2.79 13.02 36.97
C LEU A 76 -4.10 13.18 37.74
N ARG A 77 -5.03 12.23 37.59
CA ARG A 77 -6.27 12.19 38.38
C ARG A 77 -5.99 11.84 39.84
N ALA A 78 -5.17 10.82 40.10
CA ALA A 78 -4.81 10.40 41.44
C ALA A 78 -4.05 11.51 42.21
N GLU A 79 -3.22 12.29 41.52
CA GLU A 79 -2.52 13.45 42.08
C GLU A 79 -3.42 14.69 42.26
N GLY A 80 -4.69 14.64 41.83
CA GLY A 80 -5.62 15.75 41.90
C GLY A 80 -5.33 16.90 40.91
N LEU A 81 -4.37 16.70 40.00
CA LEU A 81 -4.01 17.67 38.96
C LEU A 81 -5.02 17.70 37.80
N LEU A 82 -5.82 16.63 37.65
CA LEU A 82 -6.83 16.52 36.62
C LEU A 82 -8.19 16.10 37.21
N LYS A 83 -9.22 16.94 37.00
CA LYS A 83 -10.61 16.65 37.40
C LYS A 83 -11.23 15.58 36.51
N ASP A 84 -12.17 14.80 37.05
CA ASP A 84 -12.82 13.69 36.33
C ASP A 84 -13.45 14.09 34.99
N GLN A 85 -14.17 15.21 34.95
CA GLN A 85 -14.76 15.73 33.70
C GLN A 85 -13.69 16.07 32.66
N LYS A 86 -12.59 16.71 33.07
CA LYS A 86 -11.48 17.04 32.17
C LYS A 86 -10.77 15.79 31.66
N ALA A 87 -10.57 14.80 32.53
CA ALA A 87 -10.03 13.50 32.14
C ALA A 87 -10.93 12.78 31.13
N ALA A 88 -12.26 12.87 31.29
CA ALA A 88 -13.21 12.29 30.34
C ALA A 88 -13.12 12.98 28.96
N HIS A 89 -13.13 14.32 28.92
CA HIS A 89 -12.98 15.06 27.66
C HIS A 89 -11.63 14.80 26.99
N LEU A 90 -10.55 14.67 27.77
CA LEU A 90 -9.22 14.40 27.22
C LEU A 90 -9.17 13.00 26.58
N ARG A 91 -9.72 11.96 27.25
CA ARG A 91 -9.82 10.62 26.64
C ARG A 91 -10.65 10.64 25.35
N GLU A 92 -11.76 11.36 25.34
CA GLU A 92 -12.60 11.48 24.13
C GLU A 92 -11.84 12.17 22.98
N ALA A 93 -11.12 13.24 23.27
CA ALA A 93 -10.30 13.95 22.30
C ALA A 93 -9.17 13.08 21.73
N LEU A 94 -8.47 12.34 22.59
CA LEU A 94 -7.40 11.41 22.18
C LEU A 94 -7.94 10.25 21.36
N GLY A 95 -9.07 9.67 21.78
CA GLY A 95 -9.76 8.62 21.01
C GLY A 95 -10.19 9.12 19.63
N THR A 96 -10.74 10.33 19.55
CA THR A 96 -11.10 10.97 18.27
C THR A 96 -9.88 11.17 17.37
N SER A 97 -8.77 11.66 17.92
CA SER A 97 -7.52 11.86 17.17
C SER A 97 -6.99 10.55 16.59
N ARG A 98 -7.06 9.45 17.35
CA ARG A 98 -6.66 8.11 16.88
C ARG A 98 -7.53 7.62 15.74
N ARG A 99 -8.86 7.74 15.86
CA ARG A 99 -9.77 7.29 14.79
C ARG A 99 -9.59 8.09 13.51
N ILE A 100 -9.32 9.40 13.62
CA ILE A 100 -8.94 10.22 12.47
C ILE A 100 -7.63 9.69 11.86
N GLY A 101 -6.57 9.49 12.65
CA GLY A 101 -5.31 8.94 12.14
C GLY A 101 -5.47 7.59 11.44
N ALA A 102 -6.27 6.67 11.99
CA ALA A 102 -6.56 5.37 11.38
C ALA A 102 -7.31 5.51 10.05
N ALA A 103 -8.31 6.39 9.98
CA ALA A 103 -9.02 6.69 8.74
C ALA A 103 -8.08 7.27 7.67
N LEU A 104 -7.17 8.18 8.04
CA LEU A 104 -6.17 8.72 7.12
C LEU A 104 -5.29 7.59 6.55
N GLY A 105 -4.85 6.66 7.38
CA GLY A 105 -4.09 5.48 6.93
C GLY A 105 -4.84 4.66 5.88
N ILE A 106 -6.14 4.38 6.12
CA ILE A 106 -6.99 3.66 5.16
C ILE A 106 -7.06 4.40 3.82
N ILE A 107 -7.26 5.73 3.85
CA ILE A 107 -7.34 6.59 2.66
C ILE A 107 -6.01 6.63 1.91
N MET A 108 -4.89 6.77 2.63
CA MET A 108 -3.55 6.77 2.04
C MET A 108 -3.27 5.47 1.29
N VAL A 109 -3.62 4.33 1.88
CA VAL A 109 -3.41 3.02 1.24
C VAL A 109 -4.30 2.85 0.01
N ALA A 110 -5.56 3.29 0.10
CA ALA A 110 -6.54 3.14 -0.96
C ALA A 110 -6.25 4.04 -2.18
N TYR A 111 -5.81 5.29 -1.96
CA TYR A 111 -5.57 6.26 -3.02
C TYR A 111 -4.10 6.52 -3.33
N LYS A 112 -3.17 5.91 -2.59
CA LYS A 112 -1.71 6.09 -2.75
C LYS A 112 -1.29 7.56 -2.64
N VAL A 113 -1.85 8.24 -1.65
CA VAL A 113 -1.56 9.66 -1.34
C VAL A 113 -0.84 9.79 -0.01
N ASP A 114 -0.23 10.95 0.24
CA ASP A 114 0.37 11.27 1.53
C ASP A 114 -0.69 11.68 2.59
N GLU A 115 -0.23 11.85 3.82
CA GLU A 115 -1.11 12.17 4.96
C GLU A 115 -1.83 13.52 4.79
N ALA A 116 -1.16 14.53 4.24
CA ALA A 116 -1.75 15.85 4.02
C ALA A 116 -2.88 15.79 3.00
N ALA A 117 -2.63 15.11 1.87
CA ALA A 117 -3.64 14.88 0.85
C ALA A 117 -4.80 14.03 1.39
N ALA A 118 -4.54 12.96 2.13
CA ALA A 118 -5.59 12.16 2.77
C ALA A 118 -6.47 12.99 3.72
N PHE A 119 -5.85 13.89 4.48
CA PHE A 119 -6.57 14.79 5.38
C PHE A 119 -7.42 15.80 4.61
N ASP A 120 -6.90 16.35 3.51
CA ASP A 120 -7.65 17.25 2.65
C ASP A 120 -8.86 16.55 2.00
N LEU A 121 -8.73 15.29 1.60
CA LEU A 121 -9.86 14.48 1.10
C LEU A 121 -10.95 14.34 2.16
N LEU A 122 -10.57 13.92 3.36
CA LEU A 122 -11.50 13.74 4.47
C LEU A 122 -12.20 15.05 4.85
N ARG A 123 -11.44 16.15 4.85
CA ARG A 123 -11.93 17.50 5.11
C ARG A 123 -12.84 18.02 4.00
N ALA A 124 -12.54 17.75 2.74
CA ALA A 124 -13.39 18.12 1.61
C ALA A 124 -14.73 17.36 1.65
N HIS A 125 -14.67 16.05 1.92
CA HIS A 125 -15.87 15.23 2.07
C HIS A 125 -16.73 15.67 3.27
N SER A 126 -16.11 16.04 4.39
CA SER A 126 -16.79 16.64 5.55
C SER A 126 -17.55 17.91 5.18
N GLN A 127 -16.92 18.81 4.42
CA GLN A 127 -17.57 20.06 3.97
C GLN A 127 -18.72 19.79 3.00
N ASN A 128 -18.53 18.88 2.04
CA ASN A 128 -19.54 18.56 1.04
C ASN A 128 -20.77 17.85 1.62
N THR A 129 -20.58 17.04 2.66
CA THR A 129 -21.65 16.30 3.34
C THR A 129 -22.22 17.02 4.55
N ASN A 130 -21.62 18.14 4.97
CA ASN A 130 -21.93 18.87 6.21
C ASN A 130 -21.93 17.96 7.46
N ARG A 131 -21.01 16.99 7.49
CA ARG A 131 -20.81 16.05 8.60
C ARG A 131 -19.47 16.30 9.28
N LYS A 132 -19.36 15.95 10.56
CA LYS A 132 -18.11 16.17 11.30
C LYS A 132 -17.03 15.21 10.81
N VAL A 133 -15.78 15.69 10.69
CA VAL A 133 -14.61 14.87 10.31
C VAL A 133 -14.50 13.61 11.15
N ARG A 134 -14.76 13.69 12.47
CA ARG A 134 -14.73 12.51 13.36
C ARG A 134 -15.73 11.42 12.96
N GLU A 135 -16.94 11.82 12.54
CA GLU A 135 -18.01 10.87 12.17
C GLU A 135 -17.67 10.18 10.85
N LEU A 136 -17.02 10.90 9.93
CA LEU A 136 -16.53 10.33 8.68
C LEU A 136 -15.33 9.42 8.90
N ALA A 137 -14.41 9.81 9.78
CA ALA A 137 -13.30 8.96 10.17
C ALA A 137 -13.80 7.66 10.81
N ASP A 138 -14.80 7.73 11.68
CA ASP A 138 -15.41 6.56 12.30
C ASP A 138 -15.99 5.61 11.24
N GLU A 139 -16.71 6.15 10.26
CA GLU A 139 -17.28 5.40 9.14
C GLU A 139 -16.20 4.74 8.28
N VAL A 140 -15.14 5.47 7.91
CA VAL A 140 -14.01 4.92 7.14
C VAL A 140 -13.33 3.80 7.91
N VAL A 141 -13.12 3.97 9.22
CA VAL A 141 -12.51 2.92 10.06
C VAL A 141 -13.40 1.69 10.18
N GLU A 142 -14.72 1.87 10.27
CA GLU A 142 -15.67 0.76 10.43
C GLU A 142 -15.91 -0.01 9.14
N THR A 143 -15.97 0.69 8.01
CA THR A 143 -16.36 0.11 6.72
C THR A 143 -15.17 -0.18 5.81
N GLY A 144 -14.05 0.52 6.00
CA GLY A 144 -12.95 0.57 5.03
C GLY A 144 -13.35 1.26 3.71
N ASP A 145 -14.57 1.79 3.60
CA ASP A 145 -15.07 2.40 2.37
C ASP A 145 -14.54 3.82 2.24
N VAL A 146 -13.76 4.03 1.19
CA VAL A 146 -13.24 5.36 0.85
C VAL A 146 -13.91 5.95 -0.38
N THR A 147 -14.82 5.25 -1.05
CA THR A 147 -15.36 5.63 -2.36
C THR A 147 -16.06 6.99 -2.38
N GLY A 148 -16.57 7.46 -1.24
CA GLY A 148 -17.13 8.81 -1.08
C GLY A 148 -16.09 9.94 -1.09
N LEU A 149 -14.80 9.63 -0.91
CA LEU A 149 -13.68 10.56 -0.87
C LEU A 149 -13.07 10.68 -2.26
N VAL A 150 -13.60 11.60 -3.07
CA VAL A 150 -13.15 11.79 -4.45
C VAL A 150 -11.79 12.50 -4.47
N PRO A 151 -10.73 11.90 -5.03
CA PRO A 151 -9.44 12.56 -5.19
C PRO A 151 -9.52 13.75 -6.15
N PRO A 152 -8.83 14.87 -5.88
CA PRO A 152 -8.75 15.98 -6.82
C PRO A 152 -8.12 15.51 -8.14
N SER A 153 -8.72 15.92 -9.26
CA SER A 153 -8.31 15.57 -10.63
C SER A 153 -7.02 16.26 -11.06
#